data_AF-A0A1I0UBY8-F1
#
_entry.id   AF-A0A1I0UBY8-F1
#
_cell.length_a   1.000
_cell.length_b   1.000
_cell.length_c   1.000
_cell.angle_alpha   90.00
_cell.angle_beta   90.00
_cell.angle_gamma   90.00
#
_symmetry.space_group_name_H-M   'P 1'
#
loop_
_entity.id
_entity.type
_entity.pdbx_description
1 polymer ?
#
loop_
_entity_poly.entity_id
_entity_poly.type
_entity_poly.pdbx_seq_one_letter_code
_entity_poly.pdbx_strand_id
1 'polypeptide(L)'
;MLMGLTRQLGGALLLCGLLFSVGARAAETQPALSSEEQARYLSELKRLYMTSDERKALFAHANSLLSTYALSAGYQVGQADRRDLRYQLSLARPGELMLREETRAANGTGVAVHNRLLPVFGVDPSISYECPRGGISCTFNAPGSNAPLLTIVRDVKGAGELAKALSFLIRNVQKG
;
A
#
# COMPACT_ATOMS: atom_id res chain seq x y z
N MET A 1 12.55 -12.38 -75.66
CA MET A 1 12.70 -13.58 -74.82
C MET A 1 14.08 -13.54 -74.18
N LEU A 2 14.17 -13.98 -72.92
CA LEU A 2 15.33 -14.04 -72.00
C LEU A 2 15.72 -12.79 -71.20
N MET A 3 15.04 -12.69 -70.04
CA MET A 3 15.58 -12.63 -68.68
C MET A 3 16.91 -11.89 -68.43
N GLY A 4 16.81 -10.73 -67.79
CA GLY A 4 17.84 -10.16 -66.93
C GLY A 4 17.40 -10.18 -65.47
N LEU A 5 17.82 -11.22 -64.73
CA LEU A 5 17.95 -11.27 -63.27
C LEU A 5 19.47 -11.36 -63.03
N THR A 6 20.16 -10.77 -62.05
CA THR A 6 19.85 -10.27 -60.71
C THR A 6 21.10 -9.51 -60.27
N ARG A 7 20.98 -8.30 -59.74
CA ARG A 7 22.10 -7.58 -59.10
C ARG A 7 21.71 -7.28 -57.65
N GLN A 8 21.98 -8.22 -56.75
CA GLN A 8 21.85 -7.97 -55.32
C GLN A 8 23.11 -7.30 -54.80
N LEU A 9 22.99 -6.01 -54.48
CA LEU A 9 23.96 -5.23 -53.74
C LEU A 9 23.75 -5.47 -52.25
N GLY A 10 24.86 -5.61 -51.53
CA GLY A 10 24.91 -5.85 -50.10
C GLY A 10 24.32 -4.73 -49.25
N GLY A 11 23.99 -5.10 -48.02
CA GLY A 11 23.59 -4.20 -46.94
C GLY A 11 23.87 -4.90 -45.62
N ALA A 12 24.82 -4.35 -44.88
CA ALA A 12 25.37 -4.89 -43.65
C ALA A 12 24.39 -4.82 -42.46
N LEU A 13 24.68 -5.66 -41.46
CA LEU A 13 24.43 -5.54 -40.01
C LEU A 13 23.30 -4.61 -39.54
N LEU A 14 22.43 -5.16 -38.67
CA LEU A 14 22.15 -4.56 -37.35
C LEU A 14 21.47 -5.61 -36.44
N LEU A 15 22.25 -6.15 -35.50
CA LEU A 15 21.73 -6.84 -34.32
C LEU A 15 20.87 -5.85 -33.52
N CYS A 16 19.56 -6.04 -33.51
CA CYS A 16 18.67 -5.31 -32.61
C CYS A 16 18.52 -6.14 -31.33
N GLY A 17 19.40 -5.88 -30.35
CA GLY A 17 19.27 -6.41 -29.00
C GLY A 17 18.04 -5.82 -28.31
N LEU A 18 17.04 -6.66 -28.06
CA LEU A 18 15.90 -6.33 -27.22
C LEU A 18 16.35 -6.28 -25.76
N LEU A 19 16.76 -5.09 -25.31
CA LEU A 19 16.89 -4.78 -23.89
C LEU A 19 15.49 -4.71 -23.28
N PHE A 20 15.01 -5.84 -22.77
CA PHE A 20 13.88 -5.85 -21.84
C PHE A 20 14.27 -5.01 -20.62
N SER A 21 13.73 -3.80 -20.56
CA SER A 21 13.80 -2.93 -19.41
C SER A 21 12.93 -3.56 -18.31
N VAL A 22 13.54 -4.39 -17.46
CA VAL A 22 12.90 -4.82 -16.22
C VAL A 22 12.64 -3.55 -15.41
N GLY A 23 11.37 -3.13 -15.37
CA GLY A 23 10.95 -2.00 -14.57
C GLY A 23 11.31 -2.27 -13.12
N ALA A 24 12.34 -1.56 -12.63
CA ALA A 24 12.70 -1.59 -11.22
C ALA A 24 11.52 -1.01 -10.42
N ARG A 25 10.71 -1.90 -9.83
CA ARG A 25 9.80 -1.54 -8.74
C ARG A 25 10.67 -1.19 -7.54
N ALA A 26 10.82 0.10 -7.27
CA ALA A 26 11.37 0.57 -6.02
C ALA A 26 10.33 0.28 -4.93
N ALA A 27 10.43 -0.90 -4.30
CA ALA A 27 9.77 -1.15 -3.03
C ALA A 27 10.52 -0.32 -1.99
N GLU A 28 9.89 0.70 -1.42
CA GLU A 28 10.46 1.45 -0.30
C GLU A 28 10.29 0.62 0.98
N THR A 29 11.26 -0.27 1.23
CA THR A 29 11.38 -0.91 2.54
C THR A 29 11.94 0.12 3.51
N GLN A 30 11.13 0.59 4.45
CA GLN A 30 11.62 1.47 5.51
C GLN A 30 12.59 0.69 6.41
N PRO A 31 13.79 1.22 6.71
CA PRO A 31 14.72 0.58 7.63
C PRO A 31 14.07 0.40 9.01
N ALA A 32 14.40 -0.71 9.68
CA ALA A 32 13.96 -0.93 11.05
C ALA A 32 14.49 0.21 11.94
N LEU A 33 13.58 0.98 12.56
CA LEU A 33 13.95 2.08 13.46
C LEU A 33 14.78 1.56 14.64
N SER A 34 15.71 2.39 15.11
CA SER A 34 16.39 2.16 16.38
C SER A 34 15.41 2.13 17.56
N SER A 35 15.80 1.50 18.67
CA SER A 35 14.97 1.43 19.89
C SER A 35 14.57 2.82 20.41
N GLU A 36 15.48 3.80 20.33
CA GLU A 36 15.22 5.18 20.76
C GLU A 36 14.22 5.91 19.87
N GLU A 37 14.33 5.75 18.55
CA GLU A 37 13.38 6.31 17.59
C GLU A 37 11.99 5.69 17.76
N GLN A 38 11.91 4.39 18.03
CA GLN A 38 10.66 3.71 18.39
C GLN A 38 10.04 4.34 19.64
N ALA A 39 10.81 4.51 20.72
CA ALA A 39 10.29 5.06 21.97
C ALA A 39 9.80 6.51 21.80
N ARG A 40 10.56 7.33 21.08
CA ARG A 40 10.17 8.73 20.77
C ARG A 40 8.87 8.77 19.97
N TYR A 41 8.78 7.97 18.91
CA TYR A 41 7.59 7.90 18.07
C TYR A 41 6.35 7.51 18.87
N LEU A 42 6.43 6.46 19.69
CA LEU A 42 5.30 6.01 20.52
C LEU A 42 4.92 7.06 21.58
N SER A 43 5.89 7.77 22.15
CA SER A 43 5.64 8.89 23.07
C SER A 43 4.87 10.03 22.40
N GLU A 44 5.28 10.40 21.18
CA GLU A 44 4.62 11.44 20.39
C GLU A 44 3.18 11.05 20.04
N LEU A 45 2.92 9.80 19.64
CA LEU A 45 1.57 9.33 19.37
C LEU A 45 0.69 9.32 20.62
N LYS A 46 1.22 8.86 21.76
CA LYS A 46 0.51 8.88 23.05
C LYS A 46 0.09 10.30 23.43
N ARG A 47 0.98 11.27 23.25
CA ARG A 47 0.68 12.70 23.46
C ARG A 47 -0.36 13.21 22.47
N LEU A 48 -0.21 12.91 21.18
CA LEU A 48 -1.11 13.37 20.11
C LEU A 48 -2.55 12.87 20.32
N TYR A 49 -2.71 11.60 20.72
CA TYR A 49 -4.01 10.96 20.94
C TYR A 49 -4.46 10.96 22.40
N MET A 50 -3.78 11.73 23.26
CA MET A 50 -4.13 11.94 24.67
C MET A 50 -4.39 10.61 25.42
N THR A 51 -3.48 9.66 25.28
CA THR A 51 -3.59 8.32 25.86
C THR A 51 -2.26 7.85 26.42
N SER A 52 -2.27 7.09 27.50
CA SER A 52 -1.08 6.38 28.01
C SER A 52 -0.88 5.00 27.37
N ASP A 53 -1.92 4.46 26.74
CA ASP A 53 -1.91 3.17 26.05
C ASP A 53 -1.34 3.32 24.62
N GLU A 54 -0.23 2.64 24.38
CA GLU A 54 0.48 2.64 23.08
C GLU A 54 -0.34 2.01 21.96
N ARG A 55 -1.05 0.92 22.25
CA ARG A 55 -1.89 0.23 21.28
C ARG A 55 -3.04 1.13 20.84
N LYS A 56 -3.69 1.80 21.80
CA LYS A 56 -4.75 2.77 21.53
C LYS A 56 -4.23 3.93 20.68
N ALA A 57 -3.04 4.45 20.98
CA ALA A 57 -2.42 5.52 20.20
C ALA A 57 -2.13 5.08 18.75
N LEU A 58 -1.58 3.88 18.56
CA LEU A 58 -1.28 3.31 17.25
C LEU A 58 -2.54 3.08 16.41
N PHE A 59 -3.60 2.51 17.00
CA PHE A 59 -4.89 2.36 16.30
C PHE A 59 -5.50 3.71 15.92
N ALA A 60 -5.47 4.69 16.83
CA ALA A 60 -6.00 6.01 16.54
C ALA A 60 -5.21 6.68 15.40
N HIS A 61 -3.88 6.52 15.40
CA HIS A 61 -3.02 7.05 14.35
C HIS A 61 -3.25 6.39 12.99
N ALA A 62 -3.20 5.07 12.92
CA ALA A 62 -3.43 4.33 11.69
C ALA A 62 -4.82 4.64 11.11
N ASN A 63 -5.88 4.66 11.94
CA ASN A 63 -7.22 4.99 11.47
C ASN A 63 -7.37 6.46 11.02
N SER A 64 -6.67 7.38 11.67
CA SER A 64 -6.63 8.78 11.23
C SER A 64 -6.00 8.89 9.85
N LEU A 65 -4.86 8.22 9.62
CA LEU A 65 -4.19 8.20 8.30
C LEU A 65 -5.09 7.55 7.24
N LEU A 66 -5.70 6.41 7.56
CA LEU A 66 -6.64 5.72 6.65
C LEU A 66 -7.84 6.59 6.28
N SER A 67 -8.34 7.40 7.22
CA SER A 67 -9.42 8.35 6.94
C SER A 67 -8.95 9.54 6.10
N THR A 68 -7.76 10.08 6.38
CA THR A 68 -7.21 11.24 5.66
C THR A 68 -6.86 10.90 4.22
N TYR A 69 -6.28 9.72 3.99
CA TYR A 69 -5.78 9.30 2.67
C TYR A 69 -6.73 8.34 1.95
N ALA A 70 -7.98 8.24 2.40
CA ALA A 70 -8.97 7.39 1.77
C ALA A 70 -9.14 7.74 0.28
N LEU A 71 -9.12 6.75 -0.61
CA LEU A 71 -9.28 6.99 -2.04
C LEU A 71 -10.77 7.24 -2.35
N SER A 72 -11.11 8.49 -2.62
CA SER A 72 -12.47 8.88 -3.03
C SER A 72 -12.69 8.72 -4.53
N ALA A 73 -13.96 8.65 -4.95
CA ALA A 73 -14.36 8.64 -6.35
C ALA A 73 -13.92 9.92 -7.09
N GLY A 74 -13.72 11.02 -6.37
CA GLY A 74 -13.25 12.30 -6.92
C GLY A 74 -11.82 12.23 -7.47
N TYR A 75 -10.96 11.35 -6.95
CA TYR A 75 -9.61 11.12 -7.48
C TYR A 75 -9.61 10.20 -8.71
N GLN A 76 -10.68 9.44 -8.94
CA GLN A 76 -10.78 8.39 -9.97
C GLN A 76 -11.40 8.92 -11.27
N VAL A 77 -11.03 10.13 -11.70
CA VAL A 77 -11.58 10.74 -12.91
C VAL A 77 -11.22 9.90 -14.14
N GLY A 78 -12.21 9.63 -15.00
CA GLY A 78 -12.03 8.82 -16.21
C GLY A 78 -12.07 7.30 -15.99
N GLN A 79 -12.21 6.83 -14.75
CA GLN A 79 -12.42 5.41 -14.46
C GLN A 79 -13.91 5.05 -14.55
N ALA A 80 -14.21 3.84 -15.02
CA ALA A 80 -15.60 3.39 -15.20
C ALA A 80 -16.29 3.03 -13.87
N ASP A 81 -15.57 2.41 -12.93
CA ASP A 81 -16.10 1.99 -11.61
C ASP A 81 -15.50 2.84 -10.49
N ARG A 82 -15.87 4.12 -10.44
CA ARG A 82 -15.39 5.04 -9.39
C ARG A 82 -16.08 4.75 -8.07
N ARG A 83 -15.30 4.63 -7.00
CA ARG A 83 -15.83 4.33 -5.66
C ARG A 83 -15.15 5.14 -4.58
N ASP A 84 -15.90 5.52 -3.56
CA ASP A 84 -15.31 5.96 -2.30
C ASP A 84 -14.89 4.73 -1.49
N LEU A 85 -13.62 4.69 -1.11
CA LEU A 85 -13.09 3.68 -0.18
C LEU A 85 -13.04 4.27 1.22
N ARG A 86 -13.40 3.49 2.22
CA ARG A 86 -13.20 3.84 3.63
C ARG A 86 -12.70 2.61 4.39
N TYR A 87 -11.65 2.81 5.17
CA TYR A 87 -11.04 1.75 5.96
C TYR A 87 -11.22 2.00 7.46
N GLN A 88 -11.33 0.92 8.21
CA GLN A 88 -11.25 0.95 9.66
C GLN A 88 -10.49 -0.28 10.15
N LEU A 89 -9.49 -0.04 11.00
CA LEU A 89 -8.69 -1.06 11.63
C LEU A 89 -9.05 -1.19 13.11
N SER A 90 -9.19 -2.42 13.58
CA SER A 90 -9.49 -2.74 14.98
C SER A 90 -8.83 -4.04 15.41
N LEU A 91 -8.84 -4.33 16.71
CA LEU A 91 -8.43 -5.63 17.24
C LEU A 91 -9.64 -6.57 17.22
N ALA A 92 -9.57 -7.68 16.49
CA ALA A 92 -10.63 -8.70 16.50
C ALA A 92 -10.57 -9.54 17.79
N ARG A 93 -9.36 -10.01 18.09
CA ARG A 93 -9.01 -10.84 19.25
C ARG A 93 -7.49 -10.75 19.47
N PRO A 94 -6.95 -11.23 20.59
CA PRO A 94 -5.50 -11.24 20.80
C PRO A 94 -4.77 -11.87 19.60
N GLY A 95 -3.78 -11.17 19.05
CA GLY A 95 -3.02 -11.66 17.90
C GLY A 95 -3.69 -11.53 16.53
N GLU A 96 -4.87 -10.90 16.43
CA GLU A 96 -5.58 -10.78 15.16
C GLU A 96 -6.19 -9.39 14.97
N LEU A 97 -5.82 -8.74 13.87
CA LEU A 97 -6.40 -7.46 13.45
C LEU A 97 -7.62 -7.71 12.55
N MET A 98 -8.61 -6.81 12.64
CA MET A 98 -9.72 -6.72 11.70
C MET A 98 -9.56 -5.45 10.87
N LEU A 99 -9.49 -5.62 9.55
CA LEU A 99 -9.60 -4.54 8.58
C LEU A 99 -11.00 -4.58 7.96
N ARG A 100 -11.80 -3.56 8.27
CA ARG A 100 -13.07 -3.28 7.60
C ARG A 100 -12.82 -2.33 6.44
N GLU A 101 -13.28 -2.71 5.26
CA GLU A 101 -13.31 -1.90 4.05
C GLU A 101 -14.78 -1.65 3.68
N GLU A 102 -15.15 -0.38 3.54
CA GLU A 102 -16.43 0.02 2.94
C GLU A 102 -16.14 0.62 1.57
N THR A 103 -16.87 0.17 0.56
CA THR A 103 -16.85 0.77 -0.78
C THR A 103 -18.23 1.35 -1.09
N ARG A 104 -18.25 2.56 -1.63
CA ARG A 104 -19.48 3.24 -2.05
C ARG A 104 -19.35 3.66 -3.51
N ALA A 105 -20.26 3.19 -4.35
CA ALA A 105 -20.33 3.61 -5.75
C ALA A 105 -20.58 5.12 -5.85
N ALA A 106 -19.96 5.79 -6.84
CA ALA A 106 -20.07 7.24 -7.00
C ALA A 106 -21.51 7.75 -7.25
N ASN A 107 -22.42 6.87 -7.70
CA ASN A 107 -23.84 7.17 -7.86
C ASN A 107 -24.65 7.02 -6.56
N GLY A 108 -24.01 6.63 -5.45
CA GLY A 108 -24.61 6.49 -4.13
C GLY A 108 -25.43 5.22 -3.90
N THR A 109 -25.67 4.39 -4.92
CA THR A 109 -26.63 3.26 -4.84
C THR A 109 -26.01 1.91 -4.51
N GLY A 110 -24.67 1.82 -4.43
CA GLY A 110 -23.97 0.58 -4.12
C GLY A 110 -23.04 0.75 -2.93
N VAL A 111 -23.44 0.27 -1.76
CA VAL A 111 -22.56 0.17 -0.57
C VAL A 111 -22.22 -1.29 -0.36
N ALA A 112 -20.93 -1.60 -0.29
CA ALA A 112 -20.44 -2.92 0.08
C ALA A 112 -19.47 -2.81 1.25
N VAL A 113 -19.53 -3.77 2.17
CA VAL A 113 -18.65 -3.85 3.34
C VAL A 113 -17.95 -5.18 3.32
N HIS A 114 -16.63 -5.15 3.42
CA HIS A 114 -15.76 -6.32 3.46
C HIS A 114 -14.94 -6.30 4.74
N ASN A 115 -14.97 -7.40 5.48
CA ASN A 115 -14.19 -7.56 6.70
C ASN A 115 -13.09 -8.61 6.45
N ARG A 116 -11.84 -8.25 6.74
CA ARG A 116 -10.68 -9.12 6.59
C ARG A 116 -10.00 -9.30 7.93
N LEU A 117 -9.84 -10.55 8.34
CA LEU A 117 -9.04 -10.94 9.48
C LEU A 117 -7.59 -11.07 9.06
N LEU A 118 -6.70 -10.50 9.88
CA LEU A 118 -5.26 -10.45 9.64
C LEU A 118 -4.57 -11.05 10.86
N PRO A 119 -4.25 -12.36 10.84
CA PRO A 119 -3.46 -12.97 11.90
C PRO A 119 -2.05 -12.35 11.87
N VAL A 120 -1.57 -11.91 13.04
CA VAL A 120 -0.25 -11.26 13.13
C VAL A 120 0.83 -12.16 13.74
N PHE A 121 0.50 -13.31 14.30
CA PHE A 121 1.53 -14.21 14.82
C PHE A 121 2.26 -14.95 13.69
N GLY A 122 3.60 -15.03 13.80
CA GLY A 122 4.43 -15.76 12.84
C GLY A 122 4.62 -15.08 11.49
N VAL A 123 4.09 -13.86 11.29
CA VAL A 123 4.32 -13.06 10.07
C VAL A 123 5.37 -11.98 10.30
N ASP A 124 6.06 -11.57 9.24
CA ASP A 124 6.94 -10.40 9.28
C ASP A 124 6.10 -9.17 9.68
N PRO A 125 6.47 -8.44 10.74
CA PRO A 125 5.71 -7.27 11.16
C PRO A 125 5.79 -6.08 10.20
N SER A 126 6.63 -6.11 9.18
CA SER A 126 6.91 -4.96 8.32
C SER A 126 5.91 -4.89 7.16
N ILE A 127 5.17 -3.79 7.08
CA ILE A 127 4.26 -3.52 5.96
C ILE A 127 5.02 -2.88 4.81
N SER A 128 4.89 -3.48 3.62
CA SER A 128 5.40 -2.89 2.37
C SER A 128 4.30 -2.14 1.62
N TYR A 129 4.70 -1.12 0.88
CA TYR A 129 3.81 -0.36 0.01
C TYR A 129 4.51 -0.01 -1.30
N GLU A 130 3.70 0.17 -2.35
CA GLU A 130 4.13 0.67 -3.65
C GLU A 130 3.35 1.96 -3.97
N CYS A 131 4.08 3.03 -4.24
CA CYS A 131 3.53 4.29 -4.74
C CYS A 131 4.11 4.55 -6.15
N PRO A 132 3.49 4.04 -7.22
CA PRO A 132 4.02 4.22 -8.57
C PRO A 132 4.18 5.71 -8.94
N ARG A 133 5.16 6.01 -9.80
CA ARG A 133 5.42 7.40 -10.25
C ARG A 133 4.24 7.99 -11.03
N GLY A 134 3.50 7.15 -11.76
CA GLY A 134 2.24 7.49 -12.40
C GLY A 134 1.06 6.84 -11.68
N GLY A 135 -0.13 7.44 -11.78
CA GLY A 135 -1.34 6.97 -11.11
C GLY A 135 -1.70 7.78 -9.86
N ILE A 136 -2.83 7.42 -9.25
CA ILE A 136 -3.50 8.21 -8.20
C ILE A 136 -3.45 7.57 -6.82
N SER A 137 -2.83 6.40 -6.69
CA SER A 137 -2.90 5.61 -5.47
C SER A 137 -1.58 4.98 -5.05
N CYS A 138 -1.48 4.69 -3.76
CA CYS A 138 -0.47 3.81 -3.18
C CYS A 138 -1.14 2.52 -2.70
N THR A 139 -0.51 1.38 -2.93
CA THR A 139 -1.04 0.07 -2.56
C THR A 139 -0.17 -0.58 -1.49
N PHE A 140 -0.81 -1.12 -0.47
CA PHE A 140 -0.18 -1.76 0.68
C PHE A 140 -0.35 -3.26 0.55
N ASN A 141 0.68 -4.04 0.89
CA ASN A 141 0.64 -5.49 0.85
C ASN A 141 0.73 -6.06 2.26
N ALA A 142 -0.06 -7.11 2.52
CA ALA A 142 0.05 -7.82 3.77
C ALA A 142 1.29 -8.74 3.75
N PRO A 143 2.01 -8.90 4.86
CA PRO A 143 3.14 -9.81 4.95
C PRO A 143 2.68 -11.24 4.66
N GLY A 144 3.37 -11.95 3.77
CA GLY A 144 3.03 -13.33 3.39
C GLY A 144 1.83 -13.48 2.44
N SER A 145 1.27 -12.38 1.92
CA SER A 145 0.19 -12.42 0.92
C SER A 145 0.60 -11.69 -0.36
N ASN A 146 0.23 -12.25 -1.52
CA ASN A 146 0.37 -11.60 -2.82
C ASN A 146 -0.83 -10.70 -3.17
N ALA A 147 -1.88 -10.71 -2.34
CA ALA A 147 -3.05 -9.86 -2.54
C ALA A 147 -2.86 -8.50 -1.85
N PRO A 148 -3.27 -7.40 -2.49
CA PRO A 148 -3.19 -6.08 -1.87
C PRO A 148 -4.07 -6.03 -0.62
N LEU A 149 -3.49 -5.53 0.46
CA LEU A 149 -4.17 -5.34 1.74
C LEU A 149 -5.14 -4.17 1.66
N LEU A 150 -4.67 -3.01 1.20
CA LEU A 150 -5.48 -1.80 1.06
C LEU A 150 -4.83 -0.82 0.08
N THR A 151 -5.61 0.17 -0.33
CA THR A 151 -5.16 1.22 -1.25
C THR A 151 -5.58 2.59 -0.72
N ILE A 152 -4.68 3.56 -0.78
CA ILE A 152 -4.93 4.95 -0.40
C ILE A 152 -4.64 5.89 -1.58
N VAL A 153 -5.09 7.14 -1.52
CA VAL A 153 -4.68 8.19 -2.45
C VAL A 153 -3.17 8.36 -2.41
N ARG A 154 -2.56 8.70 -3.56
CA ARG A 154 -1.11 8.83 -3.68
C ARG A 154 -0.60 10.02 -2.90
N ASP A 155 -0.03 9.72 -1.73
CA ASP A 155 0.82 10.59 -0.93
C ASP A 155 1.99 9.74 -0.42
N VAL A 156 3.21 10.00 -0.91
CA VAL A 156 4.38 9.17 -0.55
C VAL A 156 4.71 9.30 0.93
N LYS A 157 4.54 10.49 1.53
CA LYS A 157 4.83 10.71 2.96
C LYS A 157 3.75 10.07 3.82
N GLY A 158 2.49 10.27 3.47
CA GLY A 158 1.34 9.66 4.13
C GLY A 158 1.39 8.13 4.04
N ALA A 159 1.78 7.59 2.89
CA ALA A 159 1.95 6.16 2.70
C ALA A 159 3.07 5.61 3.59
N GLY A 160 4.21 6.29 3.62
CA GLY A 160 5.31 5.93 4.49
C GLY A 160 4.94 5.97 5.97
N GLU A 161 4.23 6.99 6.42
CA GLU A 161 3.78 7.10 7.81
C GLU A 161 2.74 6.02 8.16
N LEU A 162 1.84 5.68 7.24
CA LEU A 162 0.89 4.59 7.43
C LEU A 162 1.60 3.24 7.52
N ALA A 163 2.56 2.96 6.64
CA ALA A 163 3.33 1.71 6.67
C ALA A 163 4.09 1.56 7.98
N LYS A 164 4.70 2.66 8.45
CA LYS A 164 5.34 2.75 9.76
C LYS A 164 4.35 2.41 10.87
N ALA A 165 3.24 3.16 10.97
CA ALA A 165 2.24 2.98 12.02
C ALA A 165 1.68 1.55 12.08
N LEU A 166 1.34 0.96 10.91
CA LEU A 166 0.87 -0.42 10.82
C LEU A 166 1.93 -1.42 11.28
N SER A 167 3.20 -1.21 10.92
CA SER A 167 4.28 -2.09 11.34
C SER A 167 4.49 -2.07 12.86
N PHE A 168 4.42 -0.89 13.50
CA PHE A 168 4.45 -0.78 14.97
C PHE A 168 3.24 -1.43 15.62
N LEU A 169 2.05 -1.26 15.03
CA LEU A 169 0.83 -1.87 15.53
C LEU A 169 0.90 -3.39 15.49
N ILE A 170 1.38 -3.98 14.39
CA ILE A 170 1.56 -5.43 14.25
C ILE A 170 2.51 -5.95 15.33
N ARG A 171 3.67 -5.31 15.52
CA ARG A 171 4.62 -5.68 16.60
C ARG A 171 4.01 -5.56 17.98
N ASN A 172 3.22 -4.51 18.23
CA ASN A 172 2.57 -4.29 19.51
C ASN A 172 1.51 -5.37 19.80
N VAL A 173 0.75 -5.81 18.79
CA VAL A 173 -0.24 -6.90 18.93
C VAL A 173 0.44 -8.27 19.08
N GLN A 174 1.57 -8.50 18.42
CA GLN A 174 2.37 -9.72 18.58
C GLN A 174 2.94 -9.90 20.00
N LYS A 175 3.14 -8.82 20.76
CA LYS A 175 3.69 -8.87 22.13
C LYS A 175 2.66 -9.20 23.21
N GLY A 176 1.35 -9.17 22.89
CA GLY A 176 0.25 -9.34 23.85
C GLY A 176 -0.26 -8.02 24.43
#